data_AF-A0A6A4GMX2-F1
#
_entry.id   AF-A0A6A4GMX2-F1
#
_cell.length_a   1.000
_cell.length_b   1.000
_cell.length_c   1.000
_cell.angle_alpha   90.00
_cell.angle_beta   90.00
_cell.angle_gamma   90.00
#
_symmetry.space_group_name_H-M   'P 1'
#
loop_
_entity.id
_entity.type
_entity.pdbx_description
1 polymer ?
#
loop_
_entity_poly.entity_id
_entity_poly.type
_entity_poly.pdbx_seq_one_letter_code
_entity_poly.pdbx_strand_id
1 'polypeptide(L)'
;MSTPRLRPNSKNRLSQPATKMLPYTEYGPAALGFLFLPEELDLLALDRNPHYRTLKQMESPDTDTLLTMFSIQRDMVDCLCSDISTVWPNAYICIVKPPKSRMSEYAVALANNTHPEHSKIPTAGQIIEIHKLLKCSEKKATWYTDDNNV
;
A
#
# COMPACT_ATOMS: atom_id res chain seq x y z
N MET A 1 29.10 14.28 -48.64
CA MET A 1 27.92 14.86 -47.98
C MET A 1 26.97 13.74 -47.60
N SER A 2 26.87 13.40 -46.30
CA SER A 2 25.89 12.44 -45.78
C SER A 2 25.49 12.90 -44.38
N THR A 3 24.19 12.93 -44.16
CA THR A 3 23.47 13.57 -43.06
C THR A 3 23.74 12.90 -41.70
N PRO A 4 23.81 13.65 -40.59
CA PRO A 4 23.88 13.07 -39.25
C PRO A 4 22.50 12.56 -38.82
N ARG A 5 22.43 11.29 -38.39
CA ARG A 5 21.24 10.71 -37.73
C ARG A 5 21.02 11.41 -36.38
N LEU A 6 19.92 12.14 -36.28
CA LEU A 6 19.39 12.67 -35.01
C LEU A 6 19.05 11.49 -34.09
N ARG A 7 19.77 11.36 -32.97
CA ARG A 7 19.37 10.47 -31.87
C ARG A 7 18.04 10.96 -31.29
N PRO A 8 17.13 10.06 -30.87
CA PRO A 8 15.88 10.48 -30.22
C PRO A 8 16.23 11.25 -28.95
N ASN A 9 15.76 12.48 -28.94
CA ASN A 9 15.87 13.44 -27.86
C ASN A 9 15.21 12.83 -26.62
N SER A 10 15.99 12.52 -25.59
CA SER A 10 15.54 12.04 -24.28
C SER A 10 14.82 13.18 -23.55
N LYS A 11 13.65 13.56 -24.04
CA LYS A 11 12.78 14.55 -23.41
C LYS A 11 12.19 13.93 -22.15
N ASN A 12 12.51 14.55 -21.02
CA ASN A 12 11.76 14.52 -19.77
C ASN A 12 11.46 13.13 -19.18
N ARG A 13 12.50 12.42 -18.70
CA ARG A 13 12.30 11.66 -17.46
C ARG A 13 12.20 12.69 -16.35
N LEU A 14 10.97 13.07 -15.98
CA LEU A 14 10.73 13.77 -14.73
C LEU A 14 11.47 12.97 -13.64
N SER A 15 12.54 13.55 -13.10
CA SER A 15 13.28 12.93 -12.00
C SER A 15 12.26 12.69 -10.89
N GLN A 16 11.99 11.42 -10.58
CA GLN A 16 11.11 11.09 -9.47
C GLN A 16 11.69 11.79 -8.23
N PRO A 17 10.86 12.53 -7.47
CA PRO A 17 11.33 13.10 -6.22
C PRO A 17 11.81 11.95 -5.33
N ALA A 18 13.05 12.01 -4.87
CA ALA A 18 13.53 11.17 -3.80
C ALA A 18 13.36 11.97 -2.50
N THR A 19 12.34 11.68 -1.69
CA THR A 19 12.48 12.02 -0.27
C THR A 19 13.63 11.19 0.26
N LYS A 20 14.44 11.80 1.14
CA LYS A 20 15.58 11.12 1.76
C LYS A 20 15.07 9.81 2.36
N MET A 21 15.49 8.69 1.78
CA MET A 21 15.34 7.36 2.39
C MET A 21 15.71 7.50 3.87
N LEU A 22 14.86 7.01 4.76
CA LEU A 22 15.21 6.97 6.18
C LEU A 22 16.43 6.05 6.33
N PRO A 23 17.54 6.52 6.94
CA PRO A 23 18.73 5.70 7.12
C PRO A 23 18.39 4.43 7.90
N TYR A 24 18.68 3.26 7.33
CA TYR A 24 18.48 1.97 8.02
C TYR A 24 19.18 1.94 9.38
N THR A 25 20.38 2.50 9.47
CA THR A 25 21.19 2.56 10.71
C THR A 25 20.51 3.29 11.85
N GLU A 26 19.52 4.14 11.56
CA GLU A 26 18.80 4.94 12.55
C GLU A 26 17.35 4.48 12.74
N TYR A 27 16.72 3.94 11.69
CA TYR A 27 15.28 3.64 11.66
C TYR A 27 14.93 2.16 11.46
N GLY A 28 15.90 1.28 11.14
CA GLY A 28 15.65 -0.15 10.85
C GLY A 28 14.84 -0.39 9.56
N PRO A 29 14.28 -1.60 9.37
CA PRO A 29 13.38 -1.90 8.25
C PRO A 29 12.11 -1.07 8.35
N ALA A 30 11.89 -0.18 7.39
CA ALA A 30 10.75 0.70 7.33
C ALA A 30 10.10 0.68 5.95
N ALA A 31 8.77 0.61 5.95
CA ALA A 31 7.93 0.69 4.76
C ALA A 31 7.13 1.99 4.75
N LEU A 32 7.14 2.72 3.63
CA LEU A 32 6.26 3.86 3.41
C LEU A 32 4.96 3.34 2.81
N GLY A 33 3.82 3.53 3.46
CA GLY A 33 2.57 2.95 2.97
C GLY A 33 1.30 3.56 3.55
N PHE A 34 0.17 3.04 3.06
CA PHE A 34 -1.15 3.30 3.61
C PHE A 34 -1.55 2.13 4.49
N LEU A 35 -1.84 2.42 5.75
CA LEU A 35 -2.38 1.48 6.72
C LEU A 35 -3.91 1.43 6.57
N PHE A 36 -4.48 0.24 6.69
CA PHE A 36 -5.92 0.04 6.70
C PHE A 36 -6.35 -0.60 8.02
N LEU A 37 -7.17 0.13 8.77
CA LEU A 37 -7.75 -0.37 10.00
C LEU A 37 -8.80 -1.44 9.67
N PRO A 38 -9.04 -2.41 10.57
CA PRO A 38 -10.07 -3.45 10.37
C PRO A 38 -11.45 -2.87 10.00
N GLU A 39 -11.84 -1.74 10.59
CA GLU A 39 -13.12 -1.10 10.33
C GLU A 39 -13.22 -0.54 8.90
N GLU A 40 -12.11 -0.12 8.31
CA GLU A 40 -12.08 0.40 6.95
C GLU A 40 -12.11 -0.73 5.92
N LEU A 41 -11.41 -1.82 6.23
CA LEU A 41 -11.49 -3.06 5.46
C LEU A 41 -12.89 -3.67 5.56
N ASP A 42 -13.56 -3.56 6.71
CA ASP A 42 -14.96 -3.93 6.88
C ASP A 42 -15.87 -3.16 5.94
N LEU A 43 -15.76 -1.83 5.91
CA LEU A 43 -16.58 -0.99 5.04
C LEU A 43 -16.34 -1.33 3.56
N LEU A 44 -15.10 -1.56 3.18
CA LEU A 44 -14.75 -1.96 1.82
C LEU A 44 -15.28 -3.36 1.47
N ALA A 45 -15.19 -4.31 2.40
CA ALA A 45 -15.73 -5.65 2.25
C ALA A 45 -17.25 -5.63 2.16
N LEU A 46 -17.94 -4.78 2.92
CA LEU A 46 -19.39 -4.58 2.82
C LEU A 46 -19.81 -3.99 1.46
N ASP A 47 -18.98 -3.15 0.85
CA ASP A 47 -19.22 -2.59 -0.48
C ASP A 47 -18.99 -3.63 -1.59
N ARG A 48 -17.89 -4.39 -1.50
CA ARG A 48 -17.40 -5.25 -2.58
C ARG A 48 -17.79 -6.73 -2.47
N ASN A 49 -18.18 -7.21 -1.28
CA ASN A 49 -18.46 -8.62 -1.04
C ASN A 49 -19.85 -8.83 -0.39
N PRO A 50 -20.87 -9.26 -1.17
CA PRO A 50 -22.21 -9.51 -0.66
C PRO A 50 -22.28 -10.55 0.46
N HIS A 51 -21.42 -11.59 0.42
CA HIS A 51 -21.38 -12.63 1.44
C HIS A 51 -20.90 -12.08 2.78
N TYR A 52 -19.99 -11.10 2.77
CA TYR A 52 -19.50 -10.44 3.99
C TYR A 52 -20.60 -9.80 4.81
N ARG A 53 -21.61 -9.22 4.15
CA ARG A 53 -22.79 -8.64 4.82
C ARG A 53 -23.53 -9.67 5.65
N THR A 54 -23.72 -10.87 5.10
CA THR A 54 -24.39 -11.97 5.80
C THR A 54 -23.59 -12.41 7.02
N LEU A 55 -22.27 -12.55 6.91
CA LEU A 55 -21.41 -12.93 8.03
C LEU A 55 -21.43 -11.87 9.14
N LYS A 56 -21.37 -10.58 8.78
CA LYS A 56 -21.37 -9.47 9.74
C LYS A 56 -22.70 -9.31 10.51
N GLN A 57 -23.80 -9.84 9.98
CA GLN A 57 -25.12 -9.82 10.62
C GLN A 57 -25.34 -10.96 11.61
N MET A 58 -24.42 -11.91 11.72
CA MET A 58 -24.52 -12.99 12.70
C MET A 58 -24.30 -12.45 14.12
N GLU A 59 -25.27 -12.70 15.00
CA GLU A 59 -25.24 -12.23 16.39
C GLU A 59 -24.15 -12.94 17.23
N SER A 60 -23.75 -14.14 16.83
CA SER A 60 -22.68 -14.92 17.47
C SER A 60 -21.96 -15.78 16.44
N PRO A 61 -21.00 -15.21 15.68
CA PRO A 61 -20.22 -15.96 14.70
C PRO A 61 -19.32 -16.96 15.42
N ASP A 62 -19.26 -18.18 14.89
CA ASP A 62 -18.30 -19.18 15.32
C ASP A 62 -16.87 -18.82 14.85
N THR A 63 -15.89 -19.60 15.30
CA THR A 63 -14.48 -19.36 14.96
C THR A 63 -14.23 -19.42 13.45
N ASP A 64 -14.87 -20.34 12.73
CA ASP A 64 -14.70 -20.49 11.28
C ASP A 64 -15.27 -19.29 10.52
N THR A 65 -16.39 -18.74 10.98
CA THR A 65 -16.97 -17.50 10.45
C THR A 65 -16.02 -16.33 10.65
N LEU A 66 -15.45 -16.18 11.85
CA LEU A 66 -14.48 -15.12 12.14
C LEU A 66 -13.24 -15.23 11.24
N LEU A 67 -12.69 -16.43 11.07
CA LEU A 67 -11.55 -16.67 10.17
C LEU A 67 -11.86 -16.35 8.71
N THR A 68 -13.09 -16.67 8.27
CA THR A 68 -13.57 -16.31 6.92
C THR A 68 -13.64 -14.79 6.77
N MET A 69 -14.17 -14.09 7.78
CA MET A 69 -14.24 -12.63 7.75
C MET A 69 -12.85 -11.98 7.68
N PHE A 70 -11.89 -12.45 8.48
CA PHE A 70 -10.50 -11.98 8.41
C PHE A 70 -9.85 -12.24 7.05
N SER A 71 -10.15 -13.39 6.43
CA SER A 71 -9.65 -13.73 5.09
C SER A 71 -10.21 -12.76 4.05
N ILE A 72 -11.50 -12.45 4.11
CA ILE A 72 -12.13 -11.45 3.23
C ILE A 72 -11.51 -10.06 3.42
N GLN A 73 -11.27 -9.64 4.66
CA GLN A 73 -10.59 -8.37 4.94
C GLN A 73 -9.19 -8.32 4.34
N ARG A 74 -8.43 -9.41 4.42
CA ARG A 74 -7.11 -9.53 3.76
C ARG A 74 -7.24 -9.41 2.24
N ASP A 75 -8.19 -10.12 1.63
CA ASP A 75 -8.43 -10.03 0.18
C ASP A 75 -8.78 -8.60 -0.27
N MET A 76 -9.37 -7.78 0.62
CA MET A 76 -9.60 -6.37 0.34
C MET A 76 -8.29 -5.57 0.25
N VAL A 77 -7.28 -5.90 1.04
CA VAL A 77 -5.93 -5.31 0.93
C VAL A 77 -5.29 -5.72 -0.39
N ASP A 78 -5.44 -6.98 -0.80
CA ASP A 78 -4.98 -7.47 -2.12
C ASP A 78 -5.62 -6.67 -3.26
N CYS A 79 -6.93 -6.45 -3.18
CA CYS A 79 -7.68 -5.64 -4.15
C CYS A 79 -7.18 -4.19 -4.19
N LEU A 80 -6.97 -3.56 -3.02
CA LEU A 80 -6.44 -2.20 -2.93
C LEU A 80 -5.02 -2.10 -3.49
N CYS A 81 -4.17 -3.09 -3.22
CA CYS A 81 -2.83 -3.16 -3.77
C CYS A 81 -2.87 -3.27 -5.30
N SER A 82 -3.75 -4.12 -5.85
CA SER A 82 -3.96 -4.24 -7.28
C SER A 82 -4.44 -2.92 -7.90
N ASP A 83 -5.40 -2.24 -7.28
CA ASP A 83 -5.89 -0.93 -7.72
C ASP A 83 -4.74 0.10 -7.76
N ILE A 84 -3.95 0.20 -6.67
CA ILE A 84 -2.79 1.10 -6.57
C ILE A 84 -1.70 0.76 -7.60
N SER A 85 -1.50 -0.53 -7.90
CA SER A 85 -0.47 -1.00 -8.82
C SER A 85 -0.65 -0.48 -10.25
N THR A 86 -1.87 -0.06 -10.62
CA THR A 86 -2.16 0.60 -11.90
C THR A 86 -1.50 1.97 -12.03
N VAL A 87 -1.23 2.65 -10.91
CA VAL A 87 -0.59 3.98 -10.83
C VAL A 87 0.87 3.86 -10.39
N TRP A 88 1.15 2.95 -9.46
CA TRP A 88 2.47 2.69 -8.89
C TRP A 88 2.76 1.18 -8.91
N PRO A 89 3.39 0.66 -9.99
CA PRO A 89 3.62 -0.78 -10.18
C PRO A 89 4.50 -1.45 -9.11
N ASN A 90 5.22 -0.66 -8.31
CA ASN A 90 6.05 -1.17 -7.23
C ASN A 90 5.30 -1.25 -5.89
N ALA A 91 3.97 -1.02 -5.89
CA ALA A 91 3.16 -1.24 -4.72
C ALA A 91 3.18 -2.72 -4.31
N TYR A 92 3.19 -2.97 -3.01
CA TYR A 92 3.22 -4.31 -2.46
C TYR A 92 2.49 -4.32 -1.12
N ILE A 93 2.08 -5.51 -0.71
CA ILE A 93 1.43 -5.72 0.59
C ILE A 93 2.51 -6.01 1.61
N CYS A 94 2.43 -5.36 2.76
CA CYS A 94 3.25 -5.71 3.89
C CYS A 94 2.46 -5.71 5.19
N ILE A 95 3.05 -6.35 6.19
CA ILE A 95 2.58 -6.32 7.56
C ILE A 95 3.46 -5.33 8.29
N VAL A 96 2.84 -4.34 8.90
CA VAL A 96 3.53 -3.25 9.58
C VAL A 96 3.13 -3.19 11.05
N LYS A 97 4.00 -2.63 11.87
CA LYS A 97 3.71 -2.36 13.28
C LYS A 97 3.54 -0.87 13.54
N PRO A 98 2.29 -0.38 13.70
CA PRO A 98 2.07 1.01 14.08
C PRO A 98 2.66 1.31 15.47
N PRO A 99 3.25 2.50 15.70
CA PRO A 99 3.94 2.83 16.96
C PRO A 99 3.10 2.70 18.23
N LYS A 100 1.77 2.74 18.11
CA LYS A 100 0.81 2.66 19.22
C LYS A 100 -0.03 1.39 19.21
N SER A 101 0.17 0.50 18.23
CA SER A 101 -0.57 -0.75 18.13
C SER A 101 0.24 -1.89 18.75
N ARG A 102 -0.46 -2.78 19.46
CA ARG A 102 0.14 -4.04 19.95
C ARG A 102 0.10 -5.13 18.89
N MET A 103 -0.70 -4.95 17.84
CA MET A 103 -0.88 -5.91 16.77
C MET A 103 -0.24 -5.38 15.50
N SER A 104 0.25 -6.30 14.68
CA SER A 104 0.69 -5.97 13.33
C SER A 104 -0.53 -5.87 12.42
N GLU A 105 -0.47 -4.95 11.48
CA GLU A 105 -1.60 -4.56 10.63
C GLU A 105 -1.18 -4.59 9.16
N TYR A 106 -2.15 -4.82 8.28
CA TYR A 106 -1.88 -4.81 6.85
C TYR A 106 -1.74 -3.39 6.32
N ALA A 107 -0.76 -3.20 5.45
CA ALA A 107 -0.56 -1.98 4.70
C ALA A 107 -0.33 -2.26 3.22
N VAL A 108 -0.74 -1.31 2.37
CA VAL A 108 -0.23 -1.24 1.00
C VAL A 108 0.96 -0.30 1.01
N ALA A 109 2.15 -0.87 0.90
CA ALA A 109 3.40 -0.15 0.86
C ALA A 109 3.74 0.31 -0.56
N LEU A 110 4.34 1.49 -0.59
CA LEU A 110 4.79 2.19 -1.79
C LEU A 110 6.30 2.13 -1.92
N ALA A 111 7.02 2.01 -0.78
CA ALA A 111 8.46 1.88 -0.76
C ALA A 111 8.96 1.11 0.48
N ASN A 112 10.18 0.61 0.40
CA ASN A 112 10.92 -0.01 1.49
C ASN A 112 12.35 0.56 1.53
N ASN A 113 12.84 0.94 2.70
CA ASN A 113 14.20 1.48 2.83
C ASN A 113 15.31 0.41 2.81
N THR A 114 14.97 -0.88 2.84
CA THR A 114 15.92 -2.02 2.76
C THR A 114 15.86 -2.79 1.45
N HIS A 115 14.77 -2.70 0.69
CA HIS A 115 14.58 -3.50 -0.52
C HIS A 115 15.03 -2.74 -1.78
N PRO A 116 16.03 -3.23 -2.55
CA PRO A 116 16.53 -2.54 -3.74
C PRO A 116 15.44 -2.24 -4.77
N GLU A 117 14.49 -3.17 -4.95
CA GLU A 117 13.42 -3.05 -5.95
C GLU A 117 12.28 -2.12 -5.50
N HIS A 118 12.07 -1.97 -4.18
CA HIS A 118 11.05 -1.09 -3.59
C HIS A 118 11.65 0.19 -3.01
N SER A 119 12.89 0.53 -3.37
CA SER A 119 13.60 1.71 -2.86
C SER A 119 13.09 3.04 -3.41
N LYS A 120 12.38 3.00 -4.55
CA LYS A 120 11.81 4.19 -5.19
C LYS A 120 10.50 4.58 -4.53
N ILE A 121 10.16 5.86 -4.60
CA ILE A 121 8.89 6.40 -4.12
C ILE A 121 8.05 6.96 -5.28
N PRO A 122 6.72 6.95 -5.15
CA PRO A 122 5.85 7.61 -6.12
C PRO A 122 6.03 9.14 -6.13
N THR A 123 5.80 9.73 -7.31
CA THR A 123 5.72 11.19 -7.47
C THR A 123 4.50 11.77 -6.74
N ALA A 124 4.51 13.08 -6.50
CA ALA A 124 3.34 13.77 -5.92
C ALA A 124 2.05 13.56 -6.76
N GLY A 125 2.16 13.55 -8.09
CA GLY A 125 1.03 13.26 -8.97
C GLY A 125 0.50 11.84 -8.80
N GLN A 126 1.39 10.85 -8.66
CA GLN A 126 0.99 9.47 -8.39
C GLN A 126 0.32 9.32 -7.03
N ILE A 127 0.81 10.01 -5.98
CA ILE A 127 0.15 10.04 -4.67
C ILE A 127 -1.27 10.61 -4.76
N ILE A 128 -1.47 11.68 -5.53
CA ILE A 128 -2.80 12.28 -5.75
C ILE A 128 -3.75 11.27 -6.43
N GLU A 129 -3.29 10.57 -7.46
CA GLU A 129 -4.10 9.53 -8.13
C GLU A 129 -4.40 8.35 -7.20
N ILE A 130 -3.42 7.91 -6.40
CA ILE A 130 -3.63 6.86 -5.40
C ILE A 130 -4.69 7.27 -4.37
N HIS A 131 -4.66 8.51 -3.87
CA HIS A 131 -5.69 9.00 -2.94
C HIS A 131 -7.09 8.96 -3.53
N LYS A 132 -7.25 9.24 -4.84
CA LYS A 132 -8.54 9.12 -5.53
C LYS A 132 -9.03 7.67 -5.56
N LEU A 133 -8.13 6.72 -5.84
CA LEU A 133 -8.46 5.28 -5.86
C LEU A 133 -8.89 4.79 -4.48
N LEU A 134 -8.18 5.22 -3.43
CA LEU A 134 -8.48 4.85 -2.06
C LEU A 134 -9.79 5.47 -1.55
N LYS A 135 -10.33 6.48 -2.23
CA LYS A 135 -11.47 7.30 -1.76
C LYS A 135 -11.24 7.87 -0.33
N CYS A 136 -9.98 7.94 0.09
CA CYS A 136 -9.56 8.44 1.40
C CYS A 136 -8.82 9.76 1.20
N SER A 137 -9.54 10.88 1.22
CA SER A 137 -8.94 12.20 0.97
C SER A 137 -7.97 12.66 2.05
N GLU A 138 -8.03 12.07 3.26
CA GLU A 138 -7.26 12.55 4.42
C GLU A 138 -6.10 11.64 4.84
N LYS A 139 -6.05 10.39 4.36
CA LYS A 139 -4.97 9.47 4.71
C LYS A 139 -3.66 9.90 4.08
N LYS A 140 -2.61 9.95 4.89
CA LYS A 140 -1.25 10.21 4.43
C LYS A 140 -0.45 8.92 4.46
N ALA A 141 0.27 8.64 3.38
CA ALA A 141 1.29 7.61 3.39
C ALA A 141 2.32 7.93 4.48
N THR A 142 2.58 6.97 5.36
CA THR A 142 3.44 7.14 6.54
C THR A 142 4.46 6.01 6.60
N TRP A 143 5.60 6.27 7.23
CA TRP A 143 6.61 5.25 7.50
C TRP A 143 6.20 4.39 8.70
N TYR A 144 6.23 3.07 8.52
CA TYR A 144 6.00 2.10 9.56
C TYR A 144 7.17 1.12 9.64
N THR A 145 7.38 0.51 10.81
CA THR A 145 8.29 -0.63 10.92
C THR A 145 7.72 -1.80 10.12
N ASP A 146 8.55 -2.36 9.25
CA ASP A 146 8.20 -3.52 8.43
C ASP A 146 8.46 -4.80 9.21
N ASP A 147 7.38 -5.46 9.67
CA ASP A 147 7.47 -6.68 10.49
C ASP A 147 7.77 -7.93 9.63
N ASN A 148 7.71 -7.83 8.29
CA ASN A 148 8.05 -8.94 7.41
C ASN A 148 9.56 -9.20 7.29
N ASN A 149 10.41 -8.26 7.75
CA ASN A 149 11.86 -8.28 7.59
C ASN A 149 12.63 -8.28 8.93
N VAL A 150 12.03 -8.81 10.00
CA VAL A 150 12.72 -9.11 11.27
C VAL A 150 13.31 -10.50 11.24
#